data_AF-A0A2N2CJI0-F1
#
_entry.id   AF-A0A2N2CJI0-F1
#
_cell.length_a   1.000
_cell.length_b   1.000
_cell.length_c   1.000
_cell.angle_alpha   90.00
_cell.angle_beta   90.00
_cell.angle_gamma   90.00
#
_symmetry.space_group_name_H-M   'P 1'
#
loop_
_entity.id
_entity.type
_entity.pdbx_description
1 polymer ?
#
loop_
_entity_poly.entity_id
_entity_poly.type
_entity_poly.pdbx_seq_one_letter_code
_entity_poly.pdbx_strand_id
1 'polypeptide(L)'
;MSAIKNYQIVSQYILDKYIEKISCGGSSNLYLNQIPKEVSLIGMLSGENQDEYLSKYDEEKLKFKSLPSIGLQFRIQENAQGIIYLNLDGNLFYREKPNFEEQLNYLHNKYKISHRDLFEFTDFVKAAKSEHPVAQIREQFVDKYRKINLKDILSDIIIYDNGNFIAEDKINQIISSRLSELMSNLQVESHMISKAQFPIQDYVDEDLYNVNLKSHSQKSFLNWSLEIKINVHNKENQNLCRVQFINRTPRLNKKIADFSHDTTLYNAGISVFSDNINFENLKLNMIKHDYIDPVSIKGLAENSSINYNQITNTLSTTNVPVFIQKRLKTNDSL
;
A
#
# COMPACT_ATOMS: atom_id res chain seq x y z
N MET A 1 -15.87 9.27 35.15
CA MET A 1 -15.48 9.89 33.86
C MET A 1 -14.15 9.38 33.27
N SER A 2 -13.35 8.53 33.95
CA SER A 2 -12.09 8.00 33.38
C SER A 2 -12.27 6.76 32.48
N ALA A 3 -13.23 5.87 32.78
CA ALA A 3 -13.42 4.63 32.00
C ALA A 3 -13.87 4.86 30.55
N ILE A 4 -14.70 5.89 30.28
CA ILE A 4 -15.21 6.20 28.93
C ILE A 4 -14.08 6.63 27.98
N LYS A 5 -13.09 7.38 28.49
CA LYS A 5 -11.90 7.75 27.71
C LYS A 5 -11.05 6.52 27.37
N ASN A 6 -10.94 5.56 28.30
CA ASN A 6 -10.16 4.34 28.09
C ASN A 6 -10.77 3.45 27.00
N TYR A 7 -12.09 3.26 26.97
CA TYR A 7 -12.74 2.47 25.91
C TYR A 7 -12.58 3.09 24.52
N GLN A 8 -12.73 4.42 24.39
CA GLN A 8 -12.53 5.10 23.11
C GLN A 8 -11.10 4.95 22.60
N ILE A 9 -10.10 5.09 23.49
CA ILE A 9 -8.69 4.89 23.15
C ILE A 9 -8.44 3.45 22.69
N VAL A 10 -8.95 2.45 23.42
CA VAL A 10 -8.79 1.03 23.07
C VAL A 10 -9.49 0.70 21.75
N SER A 11 -10.72 1.18 21.54
CA SER A 11 -11.46 0.96 20.29
C SER A 11 -10.76 1.59 19.09
N GLN A 12 -10.26 2.83 19.25
CA GLN A 12 -9.49 3.49 18.20
C GLN A 12 -8.20 2.72 17.90
N TYR A 13 -7.46 2.29 18.93
CA TYR A 13 -6.26 1.48 18.75
C TYR A 13 -6.51 0.16 17.99
N ILE A 14 -7.58 -0.57 18.35
CA ILE A 14 -7.96 -1.81 17.66
C ILE A 14 -8.32 -1.53 16.20
N LEU A 15 -9.09 -0.47 15.96
CA LEU A 15 -9.48 -0.06 14.61
C LEU A 15 -8.25 0.30 13.76
N ASP A 16 -7.35 1.13 14.29
CA ASP A 16 -6.12 1.54 13.62
C ASP A 16 -5.27 0.31 13.29
N LYS A 17 -5.08 -0.60 14.25
CA LYS A 17 -4.34 -1.86 14.04
C LYS A 17 -4.97 -2.74 12.97
N TYR A 18 -6.29 -2.79 12.92
CA TYR A 18 -7.01 -3.55 11.90
C TYR A 18 -6.82 -2.92 10.52
N ILE A 19 -7.02 -1.60 10.38
CA ILE A 19 -6.82 -0.86 9.13
C ILE A 19 -5.39 -1.01 8.63
N GLU A 20 -4.40 -0.78 9.51
CA GLU A 20 -2.97 -0.95 9.22
C GLU A 20 -2.64 -2.34 8.66
N LYS A 21 -3.28 -3.38 9.20
CA LYS A 21 -3.07 -4.77 8.77
C LYS A 21 -3.67 -5.01 7.39
N ILE A 22 -4.94 -4.63 7.17
CA ILE A 22 -5.65 -4.96 5.93
C ILE A 22 -5.23 -4.07 4.74
N SER A 23 -4.59 -2.93 4.97
CA SER A 23 -4.05 -2.05 3.93
C SER A 23 -2.55 -2.22 3.71
N CYS A 24 -1.86 -2.99 4.56
CA CYS A 24 -0.40 -2.94 4.70
C CYS A 24 0.15 -1.54 5.08
N GLY A 25 -0.67 -0.68 5.68
CA GLY A 25 -0.31 0.67 6.14
C GLY A 25 0.40 0.74 7.50
N GLY A 26 0.60 -0.38 8.19
CA GLY A 26 1.26 -0.40 9.51
C GLY A 26 2.71 0.10 9.52
N SER A 27 3.28 0.36 10.68
CA SER A 27 4.65 0.90 10.80
C SER A 27 5.78 -0.09 10.46
N SER A 28 5.47 -1.40 10.37
CA SER A 28 6.49 -2.37 9.96
C SER A 28 6.84 -2.20 8.50
N ASN A 29 8.14 -2.08 8.22
CA ASN A 29 8.68 -2.09 6.86
C ASN A 29 9.19 -3.46 6.44
N LEU A 30 9.21 -4.45 7.35
CA LEU A 30 9.69 -5.79 7.09
C LEU A 30 8.56 -6.82 7.24
N TYR A 31 8.44 -7.68 6.24
CA TYR A 31 7.42 -8.72 6.14
C TYR A 31 8.10 -10.07 5.95
N LEU A 32 8.17 -10.85 7.02
CA LEU A 32 8.76 -12.19 7.04
C LEU A 32 7.64 -13.24 6.96
N ASN A 33 7.69 -14.11 5.96
CA ASN A 33 6.66 -15.09 5.60
C ASN A 33 5.24 -14.49 5.49
N GLN A 34 5.16 -13.23 5.09
CA GLN A 34 3.92 -12.49 4.92
C GLN A 34 3.93 -11.91 3.51
N ILE A 35 3.37 -12.64 2.56
CA ILE A 35 3.34 -12.21 1.18
C ILE A 35 2.32 -11.04 1.08
N PRO A 36 2.71 -9.84 0.60
CA PRO A 36 1.86 -8.65 0.64
C PRO A 36 0.47 -8.86 0.03
N LYS A 37 0.39 -9.56 -1.11
CA LYS A 37 -0.86 -9.89 -1.81
C LYS A 37 -1.82 -10.79 -1.02
N GLU A 38 -1.33 -11.49 0.00
CA GLU A 38 -2.12 -12.38 0.86
C GLU A 38 -2.58 -11.68 2.14
N VAL A 39 -1.94 -10.56 2.50
CA VAL A 39 -2.24 -9.80 3.72
C VAL A 39 -3.13 -8.60 3.42
N SER A 40 -2.92 -7.92 2.29
CA SER A 40 -3.71 -6.75 1.90
C SER A 40 -5.06 -7.14 1.33
N LEU A 41 -6.10 -6.43 1.73
CA LEU A 41 -7.49 -6.64 1.30
C LEU A 41 -8.09 -5.45 0.54
N ILE A 42 -7.43 -4.29 0.55
CA ILE A 42 -7.99 -3.02 0.05
C ILE A 42 -6.93 -2.11 -0.59
N GLY A 43 -7.39 -1.12 -1.37
CA GLY A 43 -6.53 -0.06 -1.91
C GLY A 43 -5.45 -0.55 -2.89
N MET A 44 -5.70 -1.69 -3.55
CA MET A 44 -4.74 -2.34 -4.45
C MET A 44 -4.88 -1.81 -5.88
N LEU A 45 -3.82 -1.21 -6.41
CA LEU A 45 -3.67 -0.86 -7.82
C LEU A 45 -2.69 -1.86 -8.47
N SER A 46 -3.20 -2.84 -9.20
CA SER A 46 -2.37 -3.79 -9.94
C SER A 46 -1.73 -3.12 -11.16
N GLY A 47 -0.54 -3.60 -11.54
CA GLY A 47 0.09 -3.26 -12.82
C GLY A 47 -0.72 -3.72 -14.04
N GLU A 48 -0.31 -3.27 -15.23
CA GLU A 48 -1.14 -3.24 -16.44
C GLU A 48 -1.79 -4.59 -16.85
N ASN A 49 -3.11 -4.48 -17.11
CA ASN A 49 -3.91 -5.10 -18.17
C ASN A 49 -5.21 -4.24 -18.31
N GLN A 50 -5.11 -2.98 -18.77
CA GLN A 50 -6.31 -2.15 -18.99
C GLN A 50 -7.20 -2.71 -20.13
N ASP A 51 -6.60 -3.30 -21.18
CA ASP A 51 -7.36 -3.84 -22.32
C ASP A 51 -8.04 -5.19 -22.05
N GLU A 52 -7.50 -6.01 -21.13
CA GLU A 52 -8.15 -7.26 -20.69
C GLU A 52 -9.23 -7.00 -19.63
N TYR A 53 -9.12 -5.90 -18.87
CA TYR A 53 -10.17 -5.42 -17.97
C TYR A 53 -11.42 -4.97 -18.76
N LEU A 54 -11.23 -4.40 -19.94
CA LEU A 54 -12.31 -3.86 -20.78
C LEU A 54 -12.94 -4.90 -21.72
N SER A 55 -12.22 -5.98 -22.07
CA SER A 55 -12.64 -6.90 -23.15
C SER A 55 -13.31 -8.21 -22.70
N LYS A 56 -13.29 -8.53 -21.39
CA LYS A 56 -13.99 -9.71 -20.81
C LYS A 56 -14.59 -9.35 -19.45
N TYR A 57 -15.62 -8.52 -19.48
CA TYR A 57 -16.28 -8.05 -18.26
C TYR A 57 -17.15 -9.12 -17.59
N ASP A 58 -16.64 -9.65 -16.48
CA ASP A 58 -17.45 -10.18 -15.38
C ASP A 58 -17.18 -9.25 -14.18
N GLU A 59 -17.71 -8.02 -14.25
CA GLU A 59 -17.43 -6.90 -13.33
C GLU A 59 -17.54 -7.28 -11.85
N GLU A 60 -18.42 -8.23 -11.50
CA GLU A 60 -18.72 -8.56 -10.12
C GLU A 60 -17.63 -9.38 -9.41
N LYS A 61 -16.82 -10.18 -10.13
CA LYS A 61 -15.85 -11.10 -9.51
C LYS A 61 -14.46 -10.49 -9.26
N LEU A 62 -14.10 -9.42 -9.96
CA LEU A 62 -12.77 -8.82 -9.91
C LEU A 62 -12.73 -7.39 -9.37
N LYS A 63 -13.89 -6.72 -9.20
CA LYS A 63 -14.01 -5.34 -8.65
C LYS A 63 -13.30 -5.15 -7.31
N PHE A 64 -13.18 -6.22 -6.54
CA PHE A 64 -12.58 -6.21 -5.20
C PHE A 64 -11.12 -6.69 -5.18
N LYS A 65 -10.55 -7.14 -6.31
CA LYS A 65 -9.16 -7.65 -6.37
C LYS A 65 -8.15 -6.61 -6.82
N SER A 66 -8.56 -5.66 -7.67
CA SER A 66 -7.71 -4.54 -8.09
C SER A 66 -8.55 -3.38 -8.64
N LEU A 67 -8.16 -2.17 -8.29
CA LEU A 67 -8.71 -0.95 -8.89
C LEU A 67 -7.92 -0.59 -10.16
N PRO A 68 -8.57 0.00 -11.18
CA PRO A 68 -7.88 0.48 -12.38
C PRO A 68 -7.13 1.79 -12.14
N SER A 69 -7.63 2.62 -11.22
CA SER A 69 -7.06 3.89 -10.80
C SER A 69 -7.71 4.36 -9.49
N ILE A 70 -7.05 5.30 -8.80
CA ILE A 70 -7.65 6.11 -7.73
C ILE A 70 -7.75 7.53 -8.24
N GLY A 71 -8.87 8.19 -7.99
CA GLY A 71 -9.11 9.56 -8.47
C GLY A 71 -9.44 10.53 -7.35
N LEU A 72 -9.08 11.80 -7.56
CA LEU A 72 -9.42 12.92 -6.71
C LEU A 72 -9.82 14.11 -7.58
N GLN A 73 -10.99 14.67 -7.30
CA GLN A 73 -11.54 15.82 -8.01
C GLN A 73 -11.81 16.96 -7.04
N PHE A 74 -11.42 18.18 -7.41
CA PHE A 74 -11.61 19.39 -6.60
C PHE A 74 -11.82 20.61 -7.50
N ARG A 75 -12.27 21.73 -6.90
CA ARG A 75 -12.44 23.00 -7.61
C ARG A 75 -11.59 24.09 -7.00
N ILE A 76 -11.09 24.97 -7.85
CA ILE A 76 -10.41 26.23 -7.51
C ILE A 76 -10.95 27.35 -8.38
N GLN A 77 -10.71 28.61 -7.99
CA GLN A 77 -11.02 29.76 -8.84
C GLN A 77 -10.08 29.81 -10.05
N GLU A 78 -10.58 30.25 -11.20
CA GLU A 78 -9.84 30.23 -12.47
C GLU A 78 -8.49 30.96 -12.40
N ASN A 79 -8.44 32.09 -11.70
CA ASN A 79 -7.27 32.97 -11.59
C ASN A 79 -6.63 32.93 -10.19
N ALA A 80 -6.78 31.82 -9.45
CA ALA A 80 -6.23 31.68 -8.12
C ALA A 80 -4.70 31.91 -8.12
N GLN A 81 -4.21 32.68 -7.16
CA GLN A 81 -2.78 32.93 -6.99
C GLN A 81 -2.27 32.10 -5.82
N GLY A 82 -1.19 31.35 -6.02
CA GLY A 82 -0.68 30.38 -5.07
C GLY A 82 -0.24 29.08 -5.74
N ILE A 83 0.00 28.05 -4.94
CA ILE A 83 0.59 26.79 -5.39
C ILE A 83 -0.29 25.62 -4.93
N ILE A 84 -0.47 24.61 -5.78
CA ILE A 84 -1.07 23.34 -5.41
C ILE A 84 -0.04 22.23 -5.56
N TYR A 85 0.11 21.47 -4.49
CA TYR A 85 1.00 20.33 -4.38
C TYR A 85 0.22 19.02 -4.42
N LEU A 86 0.86 17.99 -4.93
CA LEU A 86 0.37 16.63 -5.05
C LEU A 86 1.32 15.69 -4.31
N ASN A 87 0.75 14.87 -3.44
CA ASN A 87 1.40 13.73 -2.82
C ASN A 87 0.73 12.45 -3.32
N LEU A 88 1.53 11.52 -3.81
CA LEU A 88 1.09 10.18 -4.16
C LEU A 88 1.53 9.22 -3.05
N ASP A 89 0.55 8.49 -2.51
CA ASP A 89 0.75 7.56 -1.40
C ASP A 89 0.55 6.11 -1.90
N GLY A 90 1.12 5.17 -1.15
CA GLY A 90 1.03 3.75 -1.40
C GLY A 90 2.30 3.02 -1.00
N ASN A 91 2.20 1.70 -0.93
CA ASN A 91 3.26 0.81 -0.50
C ASN A 91 3.67 -0.11 -1.64
N LEU A 92 4.95 -0.06 -1.99
CA LEU A 92 5.59 -1.00 -2.91
C LEU A 92 6.38 -2.03 -2.10
N PHE A 93 6.55 -3.23 -2.67
CA PHE A 93 7.26 -4.32 -2.00
C PHE A 93 8.27 -4.97 -2.93
N TYR A 94 9.51 -5.05 -2.46
CA TYR A 94 10.54 -5.85 -3.11
C TYR A 94 11.03 -6.95 -2.18
N ARG A 95 11.61 -7.99 -2.78
CA ARG A 95 12.07 -9.18 -2.05
C ARG A 95 13.54 -9.05 -1.72
N GLU A 96 13.88 -9.41 -0.48
CA GLU A 96 15.23 -9.44 0.04
C GLU A 96 15.66 -10.86 0.36
N LYS A 97 16.97 -11.05 0.51
CA LYS A 97 17.51 -12.27 1.07
C LYS A 97 17.19 -12.35 2.56
N PRO A 98 16.55 -13.42 3.04
CA PRO A 98 16.55 -13.71 4.46
C PRO A 98 17.97 -13.99 4.93
N ASN A 99 18.27 -13.65 6.18
CA ASN A 99 19.48 -14.08 6.84
C ASN A 99 19.25 -15.43 7.56
N PHE A 100 20.35 -16.03 8.01
CA PHE A 100 20.35 -17.34 8.67
C PHE A 100 19.45 -17.37 9.93
N GLU A 101 19.55 -16.36 10.79
CA GLU A 101 18.76 -16.26 12.01
C GLU A 101 17.26 -16.12 11.72
N GLU A 102 16.87 -15.31 10.73
CA GLU A 102 15.49 -15.13 10.28
C GLU A 102 14.90 -16.45 9.80
N GLN A 103 15.66 -17.22 9.00
CA GLN A 103 15.24 -18.54 8.53
C GLN A 103 15.06 -19.52 9.70
N LEU A 104 16.04 -19.60 10.60
CA LEU A 104 15.98 -20.52 11.74
C LEU A 104 14.84 -20.21 12.70
N ASN A 105 14.67 -18.93 13.04
CA ASN A 105 13.57 -18.48 13.88
C ASN A 105 12.22 -18.76 13.23
N TYR A 106 12.10 -18.58 11.91
CA TYR A 106 10.89 -18.96 11.18
C TYR A 106 10.57 -20.45 11.31
N LEU A 107 11.56 -21.31 11.03
CA LEU A 107 11.39 -22.77 11.11
C LEU A 107 11.05 -23.22 12.54
N HIS A 108 11.76 -22.71 13.55
CA HIS A 108 11.48 -23.01 14.95
C HIS A 108 10.04 -22.61 15.32
N ASN A 109 9.62 -21.39 14.98
CA ASN A 109 8.26 -20.93 15.25
C ASN A 109 7.18 -21.75 14.53
N LYS A 110 7.47 -22.24 13.32
CA LYS A 110 6.56 -23.10 12.54
C LYS A 110 6.37 -24.47 13.20
N TYR A 111 7.44 -25.06 13.71
CA TYR A 111 7.44 -26.44 14.20
C TYR A 111 7.22 -26.60 15.71
N LYS A 112 7.46 -25.55 16.51
CA LYS A 112 7.24 -25.60 17.97
C LYS A 112 5.78 -25.88 18.37
N ILE A 113 4.81 -25.55 17.50
CA ILE A 113 3.38 -25.78 17.76
C ILE A 113 3.01 -27.25 17.50
N SER A 114 3.57 -27.84 16.43
CA SER A 114 3.27 -29.21 16.00
C SER A 114 4.12 -30.26 16.73
N HIS A 115 5.28 -29.89 17.25
CA HIS A 115 6.22 -30.77 17.97
C HIS A 115 6.52 -30.16 19.35
N ARG A 116 5.78 -30.59 20.38
CA ARG A 116 5.89 -30.01 21.73
C ARG A 116 7.26 -30.23 22.37
N ASP A 117 7.95 -31.29 21.97
CA ASP A 117 9.33 -31.61 22.33
C ASP A 117 10.36 -30.63 21.73
N LEU A 118 9.98 -29.84 20.73
CA LEU A 118 10.82 -28.83 20.06
C LEU A 118 10.42 -27.40 20.43
N PHE A 119 9.79 -27.21 21.60
CA PHE A 119 9.34 -25.88 22.03
C PHE A 119 10.51 -24.92 22.24
N GLU A 120 11.58 -25.39 22.87
CA GLU A 120 12.80 -24.62 23.07
C GLU A 120 13.66 -24.60 21.80
N PHE A 121 14.27 -23.45 21.51
CA PHE A 121 15.09 -23.26 20.31
C PHE A 121 16.27 -24.23 20.27
N THR A 122 16.90 -24.48 21.41
CA THR A 122 18.04 -25.40 21.51
C THR A 122 17.66 -26.84 21.21
N ASP A 123 16.46 -27.26 21.55
CA ASP A 123 16.00 -28.63 21.31
C ASP A 123 15.62 -28.82 19.85
N PHE A 124 15.01 -27.80 19.22
CA PHE A 124 14.80 -27.76 17.78
C PHE A 124 16.12 -27.91 17.00
N VAL A 125 17.16 -27.15 17.36
CA VAL A 125 18.47 -27.23 16.67
C VAL A 125 19.12 -28.59 16.84
N LYS A 126 19.05 -29.20 18.03
CA LYS A 126 19.57 -30.56 18.27
C LYS A 126 18.83 -31.60 17.42
N ALA A 127 17.50 -31.55 17.41
CA ALA A 127 16.67 -32.46 16.64
C ALA A 127 16.92 -32.34 15.13
N ALA A 128 17.09 -31.10 14.63
CA ALA A 128 17.42 -30.84 13.23
C ALA A 128 18.80 -31.40 12.82
N LYS A 129 19.71 -31.63 13.76
CA LYS A 129 21.05 -32.21 13.52
C LYS A 129 21.13 -33.72 13.79
N SER A 130 20.05 -34.35 14.23
CA SER A 130 20.00 -35.77 14.59
C SER A 130 19.07 -36.56 13.66
N GLU A 131 18.85 -37.85 13.96
CA GLU A 131 17.90 -38.71 13.24
C GLU A 131 16.42 -38.38 13.52
N HIS A 132 16.12 -37.21 14.10
CA HIS A 132 14.75 -36.83 14.41
C HIS A 132 13.98 -36.57 13.08
N PRO A 133 12.70 -36.97 12.95
CA PRO A 133 11.94 -36.78 11.71
C PRO A 133 11.92 -35.34 11.19
N VAL A 134 11.98 -34.34 12.09
CA VAL A 134 12.02 -32.92 11.73
C VAL A 134 13.20 -32.58 10.81
N ALA A 135 14.35 -33.23 10.97
CA ALA A 135 15.57 -32.94 10.21
C ALA A 135 15.38 -33.17 8.69
N GLN A 136 14.54 -34.15 8.32
CA GLN A 136 14.29 -34.55 6.94
C GLN A 136 13.14 -33.78 6.28
N ILE A 137 12.36 -33.00 7.05
CA ILE A 137 11.27 -32.21 6.48
C ILE A 137 11.85 -31.18 5.53
N ARG A 138 11.31 -31.09 4.30
CA ARG A 138 11.80 -30.19 3.28
C ARG A 138 11.04 -28.87 3.30
N GLU A 139 11.78 -27.77 3.41
CA GLU A 139 11.25 -26.42 3.55
C GLU A 139 11.88 -25.46 2.54
N GLN A 140 11.13 -24.42 2.19
CA GLN A 140 11.61 -23.34 1.33
C GLN A 140 12.34 -22.26 2.16
N PHE A 141 13.14 -21.44 1.48
CA PHE A 141 13.60 -20.20 2.06
C PHE A 141 12.40 -19.34 2.47
N VAL A 142 12.48 -18.74 3.65
CA VAL A 142 11.45 -17.86 4.16
C VAL A 142 11.33 -16.63 3.26
N ASP A 143 10.10 -16.25 2.92
CA ASP A 143 9.86 -15.02 2.16
C ASP A 143 10.18 -13.81 3.01
N LYS A 144 11.04 -12.92 2.51
CA LYS A 144 11.35 -11.64 3.14
C LYS A 144 11.06 -10.51 2.17
N TYR A 145 10.05 -9.71 2.48
CA TYR A 145 9.71 -8.51 1.72
C TYR A 145 10.04 -7.26 2.53
N ARG A 146 10.62 -6.27 1.86
CA ARG A 146 10.74 -4.92 2.39
C ARG A 146 9.72 -4.01 1.71
N LYS A 147 9.03 -3.24 2.55
CA LYS A 147 8.04 -2.24 2.17
C LYS A 147 8.72 -0.90 1.92
N ILE A 148 8.29 -0.23 0.87
CA ILE A 148 8.66 1.15 0.53
C ILE A 148 7.40 2.00 0.53
N ASN A 149 7.41 3.09 1.30
CA ASN A 149 6.32 4.06 1.33
C ASN A 149 6.54 5.14 0.26
N LEU A 150 5.63 5.24 -0.71
CA LEU A 150 5.72 6.21 -1.78
C LEU A 150 5.57 7.65 -1.33
N LYS A 151 4.94 7.93 -0.19
CA LYS A 151 4.81 9.28 0.32
C LYS A 151 6.17 9.95 0.58
N ASP A 152 7.18 9.16 0.94
CA ASP A 152 8.54 9.66 1.19
C ASP A 152 9.30 9.97 -0.12
N ILE A 153 8.77 9.54 -1.26
CA ILE A 153 9.42 9.64 -2.59
C ILE A 153 8.64 10.58 -3.51
N LEU A 154 7.32 10.47 -3.53
CA LEU A 154 6.40 11.14 -4.45
C LEU A 154 5.55 12.20 -3.73
N SER A 155 6.21 13.00 -2.89
CA SER A 155 5.63 14.16 -2.19
C SER A 155 6.04 15.49 -2.82
N ASP A 156 5.26 16.52 -2.52
CA ASP A 156 5.51 17.93 -2.83
C ASP A 156 5.67 18.18 -4.34
N ILE A 157 4.93 17.43 -5.16
CA ILE A 157 4.92 17.60 -6.62
C ILE A 157 4.01 18.78 -6.96
N ILE A 158 4.54 19.84 -7.54
CA ILE A 158 3.75 21.00 -7.95
C ILE A 158 2.91 20.66 -9.17
N ILE A 159 1.58 20.84 -9.06
CA ILE A 159 0.63 20.61 -10.17
C ILE A 159 -0.03 21.90 -10.65
N TYR A 160 0.06 22.98 -9.87
CA TYR A 160 -0.44 24.30 -10.20
C TYR A 160 0.46 25.37 -9.57
N ASP A 161 0.79 26.40 -10.32
CA ASP A 161 1.61 27.53 -9.88
C ASP A 161 1.07 28.83 -10.49
N ASN A 162 0.61 29.74 -9.62
CA ASN A 162 0.25 31.12 -9.92
C ASN A 162 -0.54 31.30 -11.23
N GLY A 163 -1.76 30.74 -11.28
CA GLY A 163 -2.63 30.84 -12.45
C GLY A 163 -2.54 29.66 -13.42
N ASN A 164 -1.46 28.86 -13.37
CA ASN A 164 -1.17 27.90 -14.43
C ASN A 164 -1.04 26.46 -13.90
N PHE A 165 -1.71 25.51 -14.56
CA PHE A 165 -1.48 24.09 -14.33
C PHE A 165 -0.17 23.65 -14.98
N ILE A 166 0.60 22.82 -14.28
CA ILE A 166 1.79 22.21 -14.83
C ILE A 166 1.38 21.13 -15.82
N ALA A 167 2.04 21.08 -16.98
CA ALA A 167 1.77 20.08 -18.01
C ALA A 167 1.94 18.65 -17.46
N GLU A 168 0.98 17.78 -17.77
CA GLU A 168 0.94 16.38 -17.32
C GLU A 168 2.25 15.63 -17.59
N ASP A 169 2.81 15.77 -18.80
CA ASP A 169 4.08 15.13 -19.18
C ASP A 169 5.24 15.51 -18.25
N LYS A 170 5.30 16.78 -17.81
CA LYS A 170 6.36 17.23 -16.88
C LYS A 170 6.19 16.59 -15.51
N ILE A 171 4.95 16.44 -15.04
CA ILE A 171 4.68 15.81 -13.76
C ILE A 171 5.03 14.31 -13.83
N ASN A 172 4.62 13.63 -14.90
CA ASN A 172 4.95 12.22 -15.12
C ASN A 172 6.46 11.99 -15.29
N GLN A 173 7.20 12.94 -15.86
CA GLN A 173 8.67 12.90 -15.89
C GLN A 173 9.28 12.99 -14.49
N ILE A 174 8.76 13.85 -13.61
CA ILE A 174 9.21 13.94 -12.20
C ILE A 174 8.97 12.61 -11.48
N ILE A 175 7.76 12.06 -11.60
CA ILE A 175 7.40 10.76 -10.98
C ILE A 175 8.34 9.67 -11.47
N SER A 176 8.51 9.56 -12.79
CA SER A 176 9.36 8.53 -13.41
C SER A 176 10.82 8.66 -12.98
N SER A 177 11.34 9.89 -12.87
CA SER A 177 12.72 10.14 -12.46
C SER A 177 12.96 9.72 -11.00
N ARG A 178 12.08 10.11 -10.08
CA ARG A 178 12.18 9.74 -8.67
C ARG A 178 12.03 8.22 -8.45
N LEU A 179 11.14 7.57 -9.18
CA LEU A 179 11.01 6.11 -9.15
C LEU A 179 12.25 5.41 -9.72
N SER A 180 12.85 5.95 -10.79
CA SER A 180 14.06 5.38 -11.40
C SER A 180 15.25 5.46 -10.44
N GLU A 181 15.41 6.58 -9.74
CA GLU A 181 16.44 6.75 -8.70
C GLU A 181 16.24 5.74 -7.56
N LEU A 182 15.01 5.62 -7.04
CA LEU A 182 14.66 4.62 -6.03
C LEU A 182 15.04 3.20 -6.49
N MET A 183 14.61 2.81 -7.69
CA MET A 183 14.85 1.45 -8.21
C MET A 183 16.34 1.18 -8.39
N SER A 184 17.13 2.17 -8.83
CA SER A 184 18.58 2.05 -8.94
C SER A 184 19.24 1.83 -7.58
N ASN A 185 18.79 2.54 -6.54
CA ASN A 185 19.31 2.39 -5.19
C ASN A 185 18.98 1.01 -4.59
N LEU A 186 17.78 0.50 -4.85
CA LEU A 186 17.32 -0.79 -4.31
C LEU A 186 17.85 -2.02 -5.07
N GLN A 187 18.46 -1.83 -6.25
CA GLN A 187 18.92 -2.92 -7.10
C GLN A 187 19.97 -3.84 -6.44
N VAL A 188 20.73 -3.30 -5.48
CA VAL A 188 21.73 -4.06 -4.73
C VAL A 188 21.08 -5.05 -3.75
N GLU A 189 19.94 -4.66 -3.18
CA GLU A 189 19.25 -5.41 -2.13
C GLU A 189 18.16 -6.34 -2.70
N SER A 190 17.59 -5.99 -3.86
CA SER A 190 16.50 -6.73 -4.47
C SER A 190 16.93 -8.05 -5.08
N HIS A 191 16.32 -9.15 -4.64
CA HIS A 191 16.66 -10.50 -5.07
C HIS A 191 15.44 -11.34 -5.42
N MET A 192 15.59 -12.11 -6.49
CA MET A 192 14.74 -13.26 -6.75
C MET A 192 15.27 -14.46 -6.00
N ILE A 193 14.39 -15.24 -5.36
CA ILE A 193 14.77 -16.48 -4.67
C ILE A 193 13.87 -17.61 -5.14
N SER A 194 14.46 -18.70 -5.62
CA SER A 194 13.68 -19.85 -6.09
C SER A 194 12.93 -20.51 -4.93
N LYS A 195 11.79 -21.16 -5.21
CA LYS A 195 11.03 -21.97 -4.25
C LYS A 195 11.62 -23.39 -4.05
N ALA A 196 12.94 -23.52 -4.21
CA ALA A 196 13.65 -24.77 -3.93
C ALA A 196 13.44 -25.16 -2.45
N GLN A 197 13.32 -26.46 -2.22
CA GLN A 197 13.12 -27.00 -0.88
C GLN A 197 14.35 -27.77 -0.43
N PHE A 198 14.79 -27.54 0.79
CA PHE A 198 15.92 -28.20 1.43
C PHE A 198 15.48 -28.84 2.74
N PRO A 199 16.06 -29.98 3.14
CA PRO A 199 15.78 -30.55 4.46
C PRO A 199 16.18 -29.57 5.58
N ILE A 200 15.47 -29.60 6.72
CA ILE A 200 15.73 -28.72 7.87
C ILE A 200 17.17 -28.82 8.37
N GLN A 201 17.79 -30.00 8.28
CA GLN A 201 19.20 -30.19 8.63
C GLN A 201 20.15 -29.26 7.85
N ASP A 202 19.81 -28.88 6.61
CA ASP A 202 20.63 -27.99 5.77
C ASP A 202 20.47 -26.52 6.18
N TYR A 203 19.42 -26.19 6.95
CA TYR A 203 19.15 -24.84 7.45
C TYR A 203 19.77 -24.55 8.81
N VAL A 204 20.29 -25.56 9.53
CA VAL A 204 20.95 -25.41 10.85
C VAL A 204 22.48 -25.37 10.78
N ASP A 205 23.01 -25.37 9.56
CA ASP A 205 24.40 -25.09 9.21
C ASP A 205 24.46 -23.77 8.42
N GLU A 206 25.13 -22.77 8.99
CA GLU A 206 25.16 -21.42 8.42
C GLU A 206 25.92 -21.35 7.09
N ASP A 207 27.01 -22.11 6.98
CA ASP A 207 27.82 -22.13 5.76
C ASP A 207 27.03 -22.78 4.61
N LEU A 208 26.40 -23.93 4.88
CA LEU A 208 25.57 -24.62 3.91
C LEU A 208 24.35 -23.78 3.51
N TYR A 209 23.70 -23.13 4.49
CA TYR A 209 22.61 -22.20 4.24
C TYR A 209 23.01 -21.08 3.26
N ASN A 210 24.14 -20.42 3.52
CA ASN A 210 24.62 -19.31 2.71
C ASN A 210 24.99 -19.75 1.29
N VAL A 211 25.61 -20.93 1.13
CA VAL A 211 25.90 -21.53 -0.18
C VAL A 211 24.62 -21.85 -0.95
N ASN A 212 23.64 -22.48 -0.29
CA ASN A 212 22.36 -22.82 -0.90
C ASN A 212 21.59 -21.56 -1.33
N LEU A 213 21.48 -20.56 -0.45
CA LEU A 213 20.78 -19.31 -0.73
C LEU A 213 21.42 -18.55 -1.90
N LYS A 214 22.76 -18.46 -1.92
CA LYS A 214 23.48 -17.82 -3.03
C LYS A 214 23.23 -18.52 -4.37
N SER A 215 23.21 -19.85 -4.38
CA SER A 215 23.02 -20.64 -5.60
C SER A 215 21.57 -20.59 -6.14
N HIS A 216 20.61 -20.26 -5.26
CA HIS A 216 19.19 -20.22 -5.56
C HIS A 216 18.61 -18.80 -5.55
N SER A 217 19.48 -17.79 -5.57
CA SER A 217 19.09 -16.39 -5.66
C SER A 217 19.79 -15.67 -6.80
N GLN A 218 19.08 -14.73 -7.39
CA GLN A 218 19.57 -13.86 -8.46
C GLN A 218 19.14 -12.43 -8.16
N LYS A 219 19.89 -11.43 -8.62
CA LYS A 219 19.43 -10.03 -8.53
C LYS A 219 18.11 -9.86 -9.26
N SER A 220 17.19 -9.12 -8.65
CA SER A 220 15.92 -8.73 -9.25
C SER A 220 16.02 -7.29 -9.76
N PHE A 221 15.55 -7.06 -10.98
CA PHE A 221 15.46 -5.73 -11.56
C PHE A 221 14.04 -5.21 -11.36
N LEU A 222 13.92 -4.20 -10.51
CA LEU A 222 12.65 -3.51 -10.26
C LEU A 222 12.24 -2.74 -11.50
N ASN A 223 10.94 -2.71 -11.79
CA ASN A 223 10.39 -2.06 -12.99
C ASN A 223 9.06 -1.35 -12.70
N TRP A 224 8.89 -0.82 -11.49
CA TRP A 224 7.69 -0.07 -11.11
C TRP A 224 7.52 1.14 -12.01
N SER A 225 6.31 1.31 -12.52
CA SER A 225 5.94 2.41 -13.40
C SER A 225 4.59 2.95 -12.94
N LEU A 226 4.56 4.22 -12.57
CA LEU A 226 3.38 4.89 -12.05
C LEU A 226 3.20 6.21 -12.80
N GLU A 227 1.95 6.56 -13.07
CA GLU A 227 1.61 7.80 -13.78
C GLU A 227 0.43 8.48 -13.12
N ILE A 228 0.26 9.76 -13.42
CA ILE A 228 -0.97 10.48 -13.18
C ILE A 228 -1.61 10.95 -14.49
N LYS A 229 -2.93 11.15 -14.44
CA LYS A 229 -3.68 11.91 -15.43
C LYS A 229 -4.34 13.12 -14.79
N ILE A 230 -4.21 14.29 -15.40
CA ILE A 230 -4.84 15.53 -14.92
C ILE A 230 -5.76 16.07 -16.02
N ASN A 231 -7.06 16.12 -15.71
CA ASN A 231 -8.05 16.77 -16.55
C ASN A 231 -8.58 18.02 -15.86
N VAL A 232 -8.50 19.16 -16.55
CA VAL A 232 -9.02 20.44 -16.06
C VAL A 232 -10.12 20.92 -16.98
N HIS A 233 -11.30 21.16 -16.41
CA HIS A 233 -12.41 21.77 -17.11
C HIS A 233 -12.76 23.10 -16.47
N ASN A 234 -12.76 24.17 -17.27
CA ASN A 234 -13.25 25.46 -16.82
C ASN A 234 -14.77 25.51 -16.92
N LYS A 235 -15.42 25.96 -15.85
CA LYS A 235 -16.86 26.26 -15.82
C LYS A 235 -17.12 27.40 -14.84
N GLU A 236 -17.80 28.45 -15.30
CA GLU A 236 -18.31 29.54 -14.44
C GLU A 236 -17.21 30.18 -13.55
N ASN A 237 -16.07 30.57 -14.14
CA ASN A 237 -14.90 31.14 -13.44
C ASN A 237 -14.25 30.19 -12.40
N GLN A 238 -14.52 28.89 -12.50
CA GLN A 238 -13.93 27.86 -11.66
C GLN A 238 -13.25 26.80 -12.53
N ASN A 239 -12.08 26.35 -12.09
CA ASN A 239 -11.41 25.20 -12.66
C ASN A 239 -11.79 23.95 -11.87
N LEU A 240 -12.48 23.01 -12.52
CA LEU A 240 -12.70 21.66 -12.02
C LEU A 240 -11.49 20.80 -12.40
N CYS A 241 -10.68 20.45 -11.42
CA CYS A 241 -9.51 19.62 -11.59
C CYS A 241 -9.82 18.18 -11.18
N ARG A 242 -9.46 17.21 -12.02
CA ARG A 242 -9.51 15.77 -11.74
C ARG A 242 -8.13 15.18 -11.92
N VAL A 243 -7.59 14.63 -10.84
CA VAL A 243 -6.30 13.91 -10.80
C VAL A 243 -6.60 12.42 -10.66
N GLN A 244 -6.00 11.58 -11.50
CA GLN A 244 -6.08 10.12 -11.40
C GLN A 244 -4.69 9.54 -11.26
N PHE A 245 -4.53 8.60 -10.34
CA PHE A 245 -3.29 7.87 -10.09
C PHE A 245 -3.40 6.43 -10.63
N ILE A 246 -2.44 6.04 -11.45
CA ILE A 246 -2.49 4.82 -12.26
C ILE A 246 -1.19 4.05 -12.09
N ASN A 247 -1.31 2.73 -11.93
CA ASN A 247 -0.17 1.82 -11.94
C ASN A 247 0.02 1.23 -13.35
N ARG A 248 1.13 1.61 -13.99
CA ARG A 248 1.57 1.14 -15.31
C ARG A 248 2.66 0.07 -15.23
N THR A 249 2.95 -0.46 -14.04
CA THR A 249 3.99 -1.47 -13.85
C THR A 249 3.68 -2.69 -14.73
N PRO A 250 4.60 -3.11 -15.62
CA PRO A 250 4.38 -4.27 -16.47
C PRO A 250 4.17 -5.53 -15.64
N ARG A 251 3.18 -6.35 -16.00
CA ARG A 251 3.01 -7.67 -15.37
C ARG A 251 4.24 -8.53 -15.62
N LEU A 252 4.76 -9.09 -14.55
CA LEU A 252 5.82 -10.09 -14.62
C LEU A 252 5.23 -11.41 -15.12
N ASN A 253 6.00 -12.17 -15.89
CA ASN A 253 5.67 -13.56 -16.19
C ASN A 253 5.42 -14.31 -14.87
N LYS A 254 4.41 -15.19 -14.78
CA LYS A 254 4.09 -15.96 -13.56
C LYS A 254 5.31 -16.58 -12.89
N LYS A 255 6.25 -17.14 -13.68
CA LYS A 255 7.49 -17.69 -13.14
C LYS A 255 8.36 -16.64 -12.45
N ILE A 256 8.39 -15.40 -12.90
CA ILE A 256 9.20 -14.31 -12.31
C ILE A 256 8.41 -13.64 -11.17
N ALA A 257 7.10 -13.46 -11.35
CA ALA A 257 6.21 -12.84 -10.38
C ALA A 257 6.22 -13.57 -9.02
N ASP A 258 6.33 -14.90 -9.03
CA ASP A 258 6.37 -15.70 -7.81
C ASP A 258 7.73 -15.67 -7.08
N PHE A 259 8.77 -15.13 -7.72
CA PHE A 259 10.13 -15.14 -7.16
C PHE A 259 10.71 -13.75 -6.88
N SER A 260 10.13 -12.67 -7.41
CA SER A 260 10.73 -11.31 -7.43
C SER A 260 9.92 -10.27 -6.63
N HIS A 261 9.90 -9.01 -7.08
CA HIS A 261 9.12 -7.92 -6.49
C HIS A 261 7.64 -8.00 -6.87
N ASP A 262 6.81 -7.35 -6.05
CA ASP A 262 5.38 -7.23 -6.33
C ASP A 262 5.13 -6.06 -7.29
N THR A 263 4.28 -6.27 -8.30
CA THR A 263 3.87 -5.23 -9.25
C THR A 263 2.69 -4.41 -8.77
N THR A 264 2.01 -4.86 -7.71
CA THR A 264 0.86 -4.20 -7.11
C THR A 264 1.29 -3.06 -6.21
N LEU A 265 0.63 -1.91 -6.35
CA LEU A 265 0.72 -0.82 -5.39
C LEU A 265 -0.37 -0.98 -4.34
N TYR A 266 0.01 -1.10 -3.08
CA TYR A 266 -0.91 -1.31 -1.96
C TYR A 266 -1.23 -0.01 -1.24
N ASN A 267 -2.42 0.10 -0.64
CA ASN A 267 -2.88 1.32 0.04
C ASN A 267 -2.66 2.60 -0.79
N ALA A 268 -2.90 2.52 -2.10
CA ALA A 268 -2.67 3.67 -2.96
C ALA A 268 -3.55 4.86 -2.53
N GLY A 269 -3.03 6.07 -2.70
CA GLY A 269 -3.75 7.29 -2.32
C GLY A 269 -3.23 8.54 -3.00
N ILE A 270 -4.06 9.56 -3.01
CA ILE A 270 -3.76 10.91 -3.51
C ILE A 270 -4.03 11.89 -2.38
N SER A 271 -3.11 12.82 -2.16
CA SER A 271 -3.39 14.02 -1.39
C SER A 271 -3.02 15.26 -2.17
N VAL A 272 -3.87 16.27 -2.17
CA VAL A 272 -3.56 17.60 -2.69
C VAL A 272 -3.70 18.63 -1.58
N PHE A 273 -2.74 19.53 -1.49
CA PHE A 273 -2.76 20.63 -0.56
C PHE A 273 -2.31 21.90 -1.26
N SER A 274 -2.69 23.05 -0.73
CA SER A 274 -2.42 24.30 -1.42
C SER A 274 -2.05 25.43 -0.49
N ASP A 275 -1.11 26.23 -0.97
CA ASP A 275 -0.66 27.48 -0.36
C ASP A 275 -1.40 28.62 -1.03
N ASN A 276 -2.14 29.40 -0.23
CA ASN A 276 -2.90 30.59 -0.64
C ASN A 276 -4.04 30.35 -1.65
N ILE A 277 -4.44 29.10 -1.91
CA ILE A 277 -5.59 28.75 -2.75
C ILE A 277 -6.63 28.02 -1.92
N ASN A 278 -7.89 28.47 -1.96
CA ASN A 278 -8.99 27.79 -1.30
C ASN A 278 -9.65 26.78 -2.23
N PHE A 279 -9.90 25.57 -1.74
CA PHE A 279 -10.76 24.61 -2.44
C PHE A 279 -12.22 25.06 -2.35
N GLU A 280 -12.91 25.08 -3.48
CA GLU A 280 -14.30 25.51 -3.59
C GLU A 280 -15.27 24.38 -3.20
N ASN A 281 -16.47 24.75 -2.74
CA ASN A 281 -17.49 23.78 -2.38
C ASN A 281 -18.10 23.12 -3.63
N LEU A 282 -18.25 21.79 -3.60
CA LEU A 282 -18.99 20.99 -4.55
C LEU A 282 -20.41 20.76 -4.04
N LYS A 283 -21.41 21.08 -4.87
CA LYS A 283 -22.80 20.71 -4.62
C LYS A 283 -23.03 19.28 -5.13
N LEU A 284 -23.48 18.39 -4.24
CA LEU A 284 -23.92 17.05 -4.61
C LEU A 284 -25.38 17.09 -5.08
N ASN A 285 -25.63 16.74 -6.34
CA ASN A 285 -26.99 16.74 -6.90
C ASN A 285 -27.80 15.48 -6.54
N MET A 286 -27.17 14.46 -5.94
CA MET A 286 -27.72 13.09 -5.86
C MET A 286 -28.24 12.64 -4.48
N ILE A 287 -28.19 13.49 -3.45
CA ILE A 287 -28.76 13.14 -2.13
C ILE A 287 -30.16 13.75 -2.07
N LYS A 288 -31.20 12.89 -2.14
CA LYS A 288 -32.57 13.27 -1.78
C LYS A 288 -32.51 13.98 -0.42
N HIS A 289 -33.16 15.13 -0.32
CA HIS A 289 -33.03 16.12 0.75
C HIS A 289 -33.58 15.66 2.12
N ASP A 290 -33.30 14.41 2.52
CA ASP A 290 -33.73 13.84 3.80
C ASP A 290 -32.79 14.26 4.96
N TYR A 291 -31.69 14.97 4.65
CA TYR A 291 -30.82 15.61 5.64
C TYR A 291 -31.05 17.13 5.65
N ILE A 292 -31.12 17.69 6.86
CA ILE A 292 -31.54 19.08 7.17
C ILE A 292 -30.63 20.14 6.54
N ASP A 293 -29.40 19.80 6.14
CA ASP A 293 -28.45 20.74 5.53
C ASP A 293 -27.88 20.21 4.21
N PRO A 294 -27.68 21.09 3.20
CA PRO A 294 -26.97 20.72 1.98
C PRO A 294 -25.52 20.36 2.33
N VAL A 295 -25.17 19.08 2.15
CA VAL A 295 -23.81 18.59 2.40
C VAL A 295 -22.88 19.17 1.32
N SER A 296 -22.18 20.26 1.66
CA SER A 296 -21.12 20.81 0.82
C SER A 296 -19.80 20.09 1.13
N ILE A 297 -19.22 19.43 0.12
CA ILE A 297 -17.92 18.77 0.22
C ILE A 297 -16.87 19.55 -0.58
N LYS A 298 -15.60 19.46 -0.20
CA LYS A 298 -14.51 20.18 -0.88
C LYS A 298 -13.88 19.42 -2.04
N GLY A 299 -14.13 18.11 -2.14
CA GLY A 299 -13.64 17.27 -3.22
C GLY A 299 -14.45 15.99 -3.33
N LEU A 300 -14.23 15.26 -4.42
CA LEU A 300 -14.81 13.96 -4.71
C LEU A 300 -13.69 12.97 -4.97
N ALA A 301 -13.81 11.75 -4.47
CA ALA A 301 -12.85 10.69 -4.74
C ALA A 301 -13.46 9.61 -5.64
N GLU A 302 -12.62 8.96 -6.44
CA GLU A 302 -12.98 7.81 -7.28
C GLU A 302 -12.28 6.57 -6.74
N ASN A 303 -13.04 5.48 -6.59
CA ASN A 303 -12.57 4.22 -6.02
C ASN A 303 -11.96 4.32 -4.60
N SER A 304 -12.23 5.42 -3.89
CA SER A 304 -11.80 5.68 -2.52
C SER A 304 -12.75 6.68 -1.86
N SER A 305 -12.61 6.89 -0.55
CA SER A 305 -13.29 7.98 0.17
C SER A 305 -12.38 9.20 0.24
N ILE A 306 -12.92 10.37 0.64
CA ILE A 306 -12.16 11.62 0.75
C ILE A 306 -12.27 12.22 2.14
N ASN A 307 -11.19 12.82 2.63
CA ASN A 307 -11.15 13.65 3.83
C ASN A 307 -10.61 15.05 3.48
N TYR A 308 -11.19 16.07 4.10
CA TYR A 308 -10.70 17.45 4.01
C TYR A 308 -10.20 17.93 5.37
N ASN A 309 -8.93 18.29 5.45
CA ASN A 309 -8.35 18.95 6.60
C ASN A 309 -8.28 20.46 6.34
N GLN A 310 -9.10 21.23 7.04
CA GLN A 310 -9.16 22.69 6.90
C GLN A 310 -7.90 23.39 7.43
N ILE A 311 -7.24 22.84 8.46
CA ILE A 311 -6.07 23.47 9.10
C ILE A 311 -4.88 23.48 8.14
N THR A 312 -4.65 22.35 7.46
CA THR A 312 -3.57 22.19 6.48
C THR A 312 -4.03 22.44 5.05
N ASN A 313 -5.31 22.80 4.86
CA ASN A 313 -5.97 22.94 3.57
C ASN A 313 -5.63 21.78 2.61
N THR A 314 -5.93 20.55 3.05
CA THR A 314 -5.53 19.31 2.36
C THR A 314 -6.74 18.44 2.07
N LEU A 315 -6.85 17.95 0.84
CA LEU A 315 -7.77 16.90 0.44
C LEU A 315 -6.99 15.59 0.29
N SER A 316 -7.41 14.54 0.98
CA SER A 316 -6.73 13.24 0.95
C SER A 316 -7.73 12.12 0.70
N THR A 317 -7.38 11.18 -0.17
CA THR A 317 -8.15 9.94 -0.34
C THR A 317 -7.87 8.97 0.81
N THR A 318 -8.88 8.20 1.21
CA THR A 318 -8.73 7.10 2.18
C THR A 318 -9.40 5.82 1.66
N ASN A 319 -8.70 4.70 1.80
CA ASN A 319 -9.17 3.38 1.39
C ASN A 319 -10.16 2.77 2.39
N VAL A 320 -10.08 3.16 3.67
CA VAL A 320 -11.05 2.77 4.71
C VAL A 320 -11.69 4.03 5.29
N PRO A 321 -12.95 4.34 4.94
CA PRO A 321 -13.68 5.38 5.65
C PRO A 321 -13.99 4.93 7.08
N VAL A 322 -13.66 5.77 8.06
CA VAL A 322 -14.01 5.56 9.46
C VAL A 322 -15.18 6.47 9.83
N PHE A 323 -16.29 5.87 10.23
CA PHE A 323 -17.48 6.59 10.68
C PHE A 323 -17.56 6.59 12.20
N ILE A 324 -17.48 7.78 12.80
CA ILE A 324 -17.63 7.94 14.25
C ILE A 324 -19.10 8.26 14.56
N GLN A 325 -19.84 7.26 15.05
CA GLN A 325 -21.21 7.50 15.53
C GLN A 325 -21.15 8.13 16.93
N LYS A 326 -21.46 9.44 17.01
CA LYS A 326 -21.69 10.10 18.30
C LYS A 326 -23.11 9.76 18.78
N ARG A 327 -23.24 8.83 19.72
CA ARG A 327 -24.54 8.59 20.39
C ARG A 327 -24.88 9.79 21.26
N LEU A 328 -26.08 10.33 21.09
CA LEU A 328 -26.69 11.23 22.07
C LEU A 328 -26.87 10.44 23.37
N LYS A 329 -26.58 11.06 24.53
CA LYS A 329 -26.96 10.46 25.81
C LYS A 329 -28.49 10.36 25.82
N THR A 330 -29.04 9.16 25.73
CA THR A 330 -30.42 8.91 26.14
C THR A 330 -30.50 9.22 27.63
N ASN A 331 -31.43 10.08 28.00
CA ASN A 331 -31.75 10.33 29.40
C ASN A 331 -32.56 9.12 29.86
N ASP A 332 -31.95 8.18 30.57
CA ASP A 332 -32.60 6.94 31.06
C ASP A 332 -33.57 7.20 32.24
N SER A 333 -34.20 8.37 32.27
CA SER A 333 -35.10 8.83 33.32
C SER A 333 -36.52 9.07 32.79
N LEU A 334 -37.05 8.12 32.01
CA LEU A 334 -38.45 8.07 31.57
C LEU A 334 -39.12 6.79 32.05
#